data_AF-A0AAP8LAH5-F1
#
_entry.id   AF-A0AAP8LAH5-F1
#
_cell.length_a   1.000
_cell.length_b   1.000
_cell.length_c   1.000
_cell.angle_alpha   90.00
_cell.angle_beta   90.00
_cell.angle_gamma   90.00
#
_symmetry.space_group_name_H-M   'P 1'
#
loop_
_entity.id
_entity.type
_entity.pdbx_description
1 polymer ?
#
loop_
_entity_poly.entity_id
_entity_poly.type
_entity_poly.pdbx_seq_one_letter_code
_entity_poly.pdbx_strand_id
1 'polypeptide(L)'
;MLNPSFQKVIDIYRKRAAEHKKKSTIKMETNAVTMFLFEMQKFHVSSLDEIKEEHVLSFFLKEEQQKRSRTYCGHIASALKELGDLYDMKKVLGYFPDLKYERKNFNYLKDDEINVIKNALSDSNNILTFREKAIVSLA
;
A
#
# COMPACT_ATOMS: atom_id res chain seq x y z
N MET A 1 -16.03 -7.10 -7.45
CA MET A 1 -15.78 -6.32 -8.68
C MET A 1 -16.14 -4.87 -8.39
N LEU A 2 -15.38 -3.90 -8.91
CA LEU A 2 -15.75 -2.49 -8.76
C LEU A 2 -16.98 -2.16 -9.61
N ASN A 3 -17.79 -1.21 -9.14
CA ASN A 3 -18.85 -0.63 -9.95
C ASN A 3 -18.25 0.22 -11.10
N PRO A 4 -19.03 0.55 -12.15
CA PRO A 4 -18.51 1.31 -13.28
C PRO A 4 -17.94 2.69 -12.94
N SER A 5 -18.52 3.38 -11.96
CA SER A 5 -18.06 4.71 -11.52
C SER A 5 -16.66 4.64 -10.92
N PHE A 6 -16.44 3.71 -10.00
CA PHE A 6 -15.13 3.48 -9.39
C PHE A 6 -14.13 2.86 -10.36
N GLN A 7 -14.57 2.02 -11.30
CA GLN A 7 -13.69 1.51 -12.33
C GLN A 7 -13.13 2.66 -13.19
N LYS A 8 -13.98 3.62 -13.59
CA LYS A 8 -13.56 4.82 -14.33
C LYS A 8 -12.54 5.65 -13.56
N VAL A 9 -12.69 5.78 -12.24
CA VAL A 9 -11.72 6.46 -11.37
C VAL A 9 -10.35 5.79 -11.44
N ILE A 10 -10.28 4.46 -11.37
CA ILE A 10 -9.02 3.71 -11.47
C ILE A 10 -8.36 3.90 -12.83
N ASP A 11 -9.14 3.87 -13.91
CA ASP A 11 -8.62 3.97 -15.27
C ASP A 11 -8.06 5.37 -15.55
N ILE A 12 -8.73 6.43 -15.08
CA ILE A 12 -8.23 7.82 -15.16
C ILE A 12 -6.92 7.95 -14.39
N TYR A 13 -6.87 7.48 -13.15
CA TYR A 13 -5.67 7.53 -12.32
C TYR A 13 -4.49 6.83 -13.01
N ARG A 14 -4.69 5.58 -13.50
CA ARG A 14 -3.63 4.81 -14.17
C ARG A 14 -3.09 5.52 -15.41
N LYS A 15 -3.98 6.13 -16.21
CA LYS A 15 -3.60 6.87 -17.41
C LYS A 15 -2.70 8.06 -17.06
N ARG A 16 -3.12 8.89 -16.10
CA ARG A 16 -2.38 10.09 -15.69
C ARG A 16 -1.05 9.73 -15.01
N ALA A 17 -1.08 8.81 -14.07
CA ALA A 17 0.11 8.40 -13.34
C ALA A 17 1.19 7.76 -14.23
N ALA A 18 0.82 7.18 -15.37
CA ALA A 18 1.77 6.62 -16.33
C ALA A 18 2.68 7.67 -16.99
N GLU A 19 2.30 8.95 -16.96
CA GLU A 19 3.07 10.06 -17.54
C GLU A 19 4.30 10.41 -16.69
N HIS A 20 4.25 10.20 -15.37
CA HIS A 20 5.27 10.68 -14.44
C HIS A 20 5.69 9.71 -13.31
N LYS A 21 4.96 8.60 -13.08
CA LYS A 21 5.27 7.66 -11.99
C LYS A 21 5.88 6.35 -12.49
N LYS A 22 6.71 5.73 -11.64
CA LYS A 22 7.25 4.38 -11.89
C LYS A 22 6.13 3.34 -11.88
N LYS A 23 6.25 2.32 -12.74
CA LYS A 23 5.29 1.20 -12.82
C LYS A 23 5.00 0.53 -11.48
N SER A 24 6.02 0.35 -10.63
CA SER A 24 5.87 -0.22 -9.29
C SER A 24 5.01 0.66 -8.38
N THR A 25 5.22 1.97 -8.40
CA THR A 25 4.41 2.96 -7.66
C THR A 25 2.96 2.92 -8.14
N ILE A 26 2.75 2.95 -9.46
CA ILE A 26 1.39 2.88 -10.05
C ILE A 26 0.67 1.63 -9.58
N LYS A 27 1.34 0.47 -9.57
CA LYS A 27 0.79 -0.80 -9.11
C LYS A 27 0.39 -0.75 -7.63
N MET A 28 1.27 -0.26 -6.76
CA MET A 28 0.98 -0.16 -5.32
C MET A 28 -0.20 0.76 -5.03
N GLU A 29 -0.19 1.96 -5.63
CA GLU A 29 -1.27 2.94 -5.48
C GLU A 29 -2.58 2.43 -6.05
N THR A 30 -2.57 1.84 -7.26
CA THR A 30 -3.74 1.20 -7.88
C THR A 30 -4.37 0.16 -6.97
N ASN A 31 -3.56 -0.73 -6.39
CA ASN A 31 -4.05 -1.77 -5.49
C ASN A 31 -4.66 -1.16 -4.23
N ALA A 32 -4.03 -0.12 -3.68
CA ALA A 32 -4.52 0.57 -2.49
C ALA A 32 -5.86 1.28 -2.75
N VAL A 33 -5.97 2.07 -3.83
CA VAL A 33 -7.20 2.80 -4.15
C VAL A 33 -8.32 1.85 -4.60
N THR A 34 -8.01 0.78 -5.35
CA THR A 34 -9.00 -0.25 -5.71
C THR A 34 -9.60 -0.89 -4.47
N MET A 35 -8.77 -1.24 -3.48
CA MET A 35 -9.25 -1.82 -2.22
C MET A 35 -10.09 -0.82 -1.43
N PHE A 36 -9.66 0.44 -1.38
CA PHE A 36 -10.43 1.51 -0.73
C PHE A 36 -11.83 1.65 -1.35
N LEU A 37 -11.92 1.80 -2.67
CA LEU A 37 -13.20 1.93 -3.38
C LEU A 37 -14.06 0.67 -3.26
N PHE A 38 -13.45 -0.51 -3.23
CA PHE A 38 -14.17 -1.75 -3.02
C PHE A 38 -14.81 -1.82 -1.63
N GLU A 39 -14.13 -1.36 -0.57
CA GLU A 39 -14.73 -1.25 0.75
C GLU A 39 -15.82 -0.18 0.80
N MET A 40 -15.68 0.95 0.10
CA MET A 40 -16.75 1.95 -0.01
C MET A 40 -18.05 1.33 -0.57
N GLN A 41 -17.95 0.44 -1.57
CA GLN A 41 -19.11 -0.25 -2.11
C GLN A 41 -19.82 -1.16 -1.10
N LYS A 42 -19.12 -1.69 -0.10
CA LYS A 42 -19.75 -2.48 0.97
C LYS A 42 -20.60 -1.60 1.89
N PHE A 43 -20.34 -0.30 1.93
CA PHE A 43 -21.18 0.71 2.58
C PHE A 43 -22.26 1.26 1.63
N HIS A 44 -22.55 0.57 0.53
CA HIS A 44 -23.51 0.99 -0.49
C HIS A 44 -23.18 2.33 -1.17
N VAL A 45 -21.92 2.76 -1.11
CA VAL A 45 -21.43 3.94 -1.82
C VAL A 45 -21.15 3.58 -3.28
N SER A 46 -21.71 4.36 -4.20
CA SER A 46 -21.60 4.13 -5.64
C SER A 46 -20.72 5.16 -6.37
N SER A 47 -20.43 6.29 -5.74
CA SER A 47 -19.65 7.40 -6.31
C SER A 47 -18.71 8.04 -5.27
N LEU A 48 -17.73 8.84 -5.73
CA LEU A 48 -16.79 9.51 -4.82
C LEU A 48 -17.49 10.56 -3.94
N ASP A 49 -18.54 11.21 -4.44
CA ASP A 49 -19.28 12.28 -3.75
C ASP A 49 -20.10 11.77 -2.56
N GLU A 50 -20.56 10.52 -2.66
CA GLU A 50 -21.30 9.78 -1.61
C GLU A 50 -20.42 9.32 -0.45
N ILE A 51 -19.09 9.41 -0.58
CA ILE A 51 -18.18 9.04 0.51
C ILE A 51 -18.35 10.03 1.67
N LYS A 52 -18.57 9.47 2.86
CA LYS A 52 -18.68 10.18 4.13
C LYS A 52 -17.50 9.85 5.02
N GLU A 53 -17.30 10.68 6.03
CA GLU A 53 -16.22 10.51 7.01
C GLU A 53 -16.23 9.14 7.68
N GLU A 54 -17.40 8.67 8.13
CA GLU A 54 -17.59 7.36 8.78
C GLU A 54 -17.11 6.17 7.92
N HIS A 55 -17.30 6.24 6.60
CA HIS A 55 -16.81 5.22 5.67
C HIS A 55 -15.28 5.22 5.61
N VAL A 56 -14.66 6.41 5.55
CA VAL A 56 -13.21 6.55 5.51
C VAL A 56 -12.57 6.10 6.83
N LEU A 57 -13.12 6.53 7.96
CA LEU A 57 -12.61 6.16 9.29
C LEU A 57 -12.69 4.64 9.52
N SER A 58 -13.82 3.99 9.19
CA SER A 58 -13.96 2.53 9.33
C SER A 58 -13.02 1.72 8.41
N PHE A 59 -12.52 2.33 7.32
CA PHE A 59 -11.51 1.72 6.47
C PHE A 59 -10.12 1.72 7.14
N PHE A 60 -9.74 2.83 7.77
CA PHE A 60 -8.41 3.04 8.35
C PHE A 60 -8.30 2.59 9.82
N LEU A 61 -9.40 2.56 10.55
CA LEU A 61 -9.45 2.31 12.00
C LEU A 61 -10.34 1.10 12.31
N LYS A 62 -10.05 0.42 13.43
CA LYS A 62 -10.92 -0.58 14.05
C LYS A 62 -10.90 -0.31 15.55
N GLU A 63 -12.06 -0.03 16.16
CA GLU A 63 -12.15 0.25 17.61
C GLU A 63 -11.10 1.29 18.05
N GLU A 64 -10.99 2.38 17.29
CA GLU A 64 -9.99 3.47 17.46
C GLU A 64 -8.52 3.08 17.28
N GLN A 65 -8.22 1.80 17.02
CA GLN A 65 -6.87 1.33 16.68
C GLN A 65 -6.60 1.42 15.18
N GLN A 66 -5.36 1.75 14.84
CA GLN A 66 -4.90 1.84 13.45
C GLN A 66 -4.94 0.46 12.77
N LYS A 67 -5.86 0.29 11.82
CA LYS A 67 -6.00 -0.93 11.01
C LYS A 67 -5.09 -0.92 9.78
N ARG A 68 -4.76 0.26 9.25
CA ARG A 68 -3.95 0.44 8.03
C ARG A 68 -2.84 1.47 8.28
N SER A 69 -1.68 1.28 7.66
CA SER A 69 -0.51 2.14 7.91
C SER A 69 -0.64 3.52 7.28
N ARG A 70 0.11 4.50 7.84
CA ARG A 70 0.27 5.84 7.25
C ARG A 70 0.75 5.79 5.79
N THR A 71 1.68 4.90 5.46
CA THR A 71 2.16 4.73 4.07
C THR A 71 1.04 4.28 3.14
N TYR A 72 0.20 3.35 3.59
CA TYR A 72 -0.94 2.85 2.81
C TYR A 72 -1.98 3.96 2.58
N CYS A 73 -2.26 4.76 3.61
CA CYS A 73 -3.07 5.98 3.51
C CYS A 73 -2.47 6.97 2.48
N GLY A 74 -1.15 7.17 2.53
CA GLY A 74 -0.42 8.01 1.57
C GLY A 74 -0.55 7.56 0.12
N HIS A 75 -0.55 6.25 -0.15
CA HIS A 75 -0.79 5.72 -1.50
C HIS A 75 -2.17 6.06 -2.02
N ILE A 76 -3.21 5.92 -1.18
CA ILE A 76 -4.58 6.27 -1.57
C ILE A 76 -4.66 7.79 -1.80
N ALA A 77 -4.14 8.59 -0.87
CA ALA A 77 -4.15 10.04 -0.99
C ALA A 77 -3.43 10.54 -2.25
N SER A 78 -2.28 9.94 -2.58
CA SER A 78 -1.54 10.29 -3.81
C SER A 78 -2.35 9.98 -5.05
N ALA A 79 -3.00 8.81 -5.12
CA ALA A 79 -3.84 8.44 -6.26
C ALA A 79 -5.06 9.37 -6.40
N LEU A 80 -5.72 9.70 -5.29
CA LEU A 80 -6.89 10.59 -5.29
C LEU A 80 -6.52 12.02 -5.69
N LYS A 81 -5.34 12.53 -5.30
CA LYS A 81 -4.87 13.87 -5.70
C LYS A 81 -4.71 14.04 -7.21
N GLU A 82 -4.38 12.97 -7.94
CA GLU A 82 -4.29 12.98 -9.41
C GLU A 82 -5.66 13.21 -10.09
N LEU A 83 -6.74 13.20 -9.33
CA LEU A 83 -8.13 13.36 -9.81
C LEU A 83 -8.72 14.72 -9.44
N GLY A 84 -7.96 15.60 -8.76
CA GLY A 84 -8.48 16.81 -8.11
C GLY A 84 -9.02 17.91 -9.03
N ASP A 85 -8.76 17.83 -10.33
CA ASP A 85 -9.35 18.67 -11.39
C ASP A 85 -10.71 18.15 -11.89
N LEU A 86 -11.01 16.87 -11.67
CA LEU A 86 -12.26 16.22 -12.11
C LEU A 86 -13.26 16.03 -10.96
N TYR A 87 -12.77 15.89 -9.74
CA TYR A 87 -13.57 15.61 -8.55
C TYR A 87 -13.10 16.50 -7.40
N ASP A 88 -14.03 16.90 -6.53
CA ASP A 88 -13.67 17.60 -5.29
C ASP A 88 -13.12 16.62 -4.26
N MET A 89 -11.85 16.27 -4.46
CA MET A 89 -11.15 15.35 -3.57
C MET A 89 -10.78 15.98 -2.24
N LYS A 90 -10.94 17.30 -2.05
CA LYS A 90 -10.62 17.95 -0.78
C LYS A 90 -11.50 17.41 0.35
N LYS A 91 -12.79 17.16 0.06
CA LYS A 91 -13.73 16.56 1.00
C LYS A 91 -13.25 15.19 1.48
N VAL A 92 -13.02 14.25 0.55
CA VAL A 92 -12.63 12.87 0.88
C VAL A 92 -11.25 12.82 1.54
N LEU A 93 -10.29 13.61 1.06
CA LEU A 93 -8.96 13.69 1.66
C LEU A 93 -8.99 14.30 3.07
N GLY A 94 -9.93 15.20 3.34
CA GLY A 94 -10.15 15.79 4.66
C GLY A 94 -10.63 14.78 5.71
N TYR A 95 -11.22 13.66 5.29
CA TYR A 95 -11.65 12.58 6.18
C TYR A 95 -10.53 11.60 6.56
N PHE A 96 -9.33 11.74 5.99
CA PHE A 96 -8.25 10.81 6.25
C PHE A 96 -7.74 11.02 7.68
N PRO A 97 -7.69 9.98 8.52
CA PRO A 97 -7.25 10.14 9.89
C PRO A 97 -5.76 10.46 9.95
N ASP A 98 -5.35 11.13 11.02
CA ASP A 98 -3.92 11.28 11.33
C ASP A 98 -3.39 9.94 11.87
N LEU A 99 -2.62 9.25 11.03
CA LEU A 99 -2.10 7.92 11.32
C LEU A 99 -0.66 8.01 11.83
N LYS A 100 -0.40 7.32 12.95
CA LYS A 100 0.94 7.25 13.51
C LYS A 100 1.88 6.54 12.54
N TYR A 101 3.06 7.13 12.36
CA TYR A 101 4.14 6.50 11.61
C TYR A 101 5.01 5.69 12.57
N GLU A 102 4.84 4.38 12.56
CA GLU A 102 5.71 3.46 13.30
C GLU A 102 6.75 2.87 12.35
N ARG A 103 8.02 3.21 12.56
CA ARG A 103 9.11 2.44 11.96
C ARG A 103 9.23 1.13 12.73
N LYS A 104 9.11 0.02 12.02
CA LYS A 104 9.58 -1.26 12.55
C LYS A 104 11.08 -1.14 12.78
N ASN A 105 11.51 -1.26 14.03
CA ASN A 105 12.91 -1.39 14.35
C ASN A 105 13.33 -2.82 14.01
N PHE A 106 13.88 -3.02 12.82
CA PHE A 106 14.54 -4.28 12.50
C PHE A 106 15.93 -4.21 13.09
N ASN A 107 16.20 -5.04 14.08
CA ASN A 107 17.56 -5.19 14.59
C ASN A 107 18.45 -5.68 13.45
N TYR A 108 19.65 -5.14 13.35
CA TYR A 108 20.69 -5.73 12.52
C TYR A 108 20.96 -7.15 13.01
N LEU A 109 21.23 -8.06 12.06
CA LEU A 109 21.71 -9.39 12.41
C LEU A 109 23.00 -9.24 13.21
N LYS A 110 23.07 -9.93 14.34
CA LYS A 110 24.29 -10.01 15.15
C LYS A 110 25.29 -10.98 14.52
N ASP A 111 26.55 -10.89 14.93
CA ASP A 111 27.61 -11.74 14.39
C ASP A 111 27.35 -13.24 14.61
N ASP A 112 26.73 -13.62 15.73
CA ASP A 112 26.32 -15.00 16.01
C ASP A 112 25.21 -15.46 15.06
N GLU A 113 24.21 -14.62 14.79
CA GLU A 113 23.13 -14.90 13.83
C GLU A 113 23.68 -15.02 12.40
N ILE A 114 24.62 -14.15 12.02
CA ILE A 114 25.32 -14.21 10.72
C ILE A 114 26.13 -15.50 10.61
N ASN A 115 26.82 -15.91 11.67
CA ASN A 115 27.60 -17.15 11.67
C ASN A 115 26.73 -18.40 11.53
N VAL A 116 25.55 -18.42 12.17
CA VAL A 116 24.57 -19.50 11.99
C VAL A 116 24.11 -19.56 10.53
N ILE A 117 23.81 -18.41 9.90
CA ILE A 117 23.43 -18.34 8.49
C ILE A 117 24.57 -18.86 7.61
N LYS A 118 25.82 -18.41 7.81
CA LYS A 118 26.98 -18.85 7.04
C LYS A 118 27.21 -20.36 7.14
N ASN A 119 27.14 -20.92 8.35
CA ASN A 119 27.27 -22.36 8.56
C ASN A 119 26.18 -23.15 7.82
N ALA A 120 24.93 -22.66 7.84
CA ALA A 120 23.84 -23.27 7.09
C ALA A 120 24.04 -23.19 5.57
N LEU A 121 24.69 -22.13 5.06
CA LEU A 121 25.03 -22.01 3.63
C LEU A 121 26.14 -22.98 3.20
N SER A 122 27.09 -23.26 4.08
CA SER A 122 28.20 -24.19 3.85
C SER A 122 27.79 -25.67 3.93
N ASP A 123 26.64 -25.98 4.51
CA ASP A 123 26.09 -27.34 4.52
C ASP A 123 25.85 -27.85 3.09
N SER A 124 26.45 -29.00 2.77
CA SER A 124 26.31 -29.68 1.49
C SER A 124 24.91 -30.25 1.26
N ASN A 125 24.11 -30.40 2.32
CA ASN A 125 22.74 -30.89 2.25
C ASN A 125 21.70 -29.78 2.03
N ASN A 126 22.10 -28.52 1.93
CA ASN A 126 21.14 -27.45 1.68
C ASN A 126 20.67 -27.40 0.22
N ILE A 127 19.44 -26.93 0.02
CA ILE A 127 18.77 -26.87 -1.29
C ILE A 127 19.19 -25.68 -2.16
N LEU A 128 20.11 -24.84 -1.68
CA LEU A 128 20.47 -23.59 -2.32
C LEU A 128 21.54 -23.80 -3.39
N THR A 129 21.37 -23.13 -4.52
CA THR A 129 22.37 -23.11 -5.59
C THR A 129 23.62 -22.35 -5.17
N PHE A 130 24.76 -22.63 -5.81
CA PHE A 130 26.01 -21.88 -5.56
C PHE A 130 25.85 -20.36 -5.77
N ARG A 131 24.97 -19.94 -6.70
CA ARG A 131 24.65 -18.53 -6.93
C ARG A 131 23.94 -17.90 -5.73
N GLU A 132 22.93 -18.58 -5.18
CA GLU A 132 22.19 -18.11 -4.00
C GLU A 132 23.10 -18.06 -2.77
N LYS A 133 23.96 -19.07 -2.59
CA LYS A 133 24.98 -19.07 -1.52
C LYS A 133 25.93 -17.88 -1.63
N ALA A 134 26.39 -17.57 -2.84
CA ALA A 134 27.26 -16.42 -3.08
C ALA A 134 26.55 -15.08 -2.82
N ILE A 135 25.28 -14.93 -3.22
CA ILE A 135 24.48 -13.71 -2.97
C ILE A 135 24.35 -13.44 -1.47
N VAL A 136 24.05 -14.47 -0.66
CA VAL A 136 23.90 -14.30 0.80
C VAL A 136 25.25 -14.06 1.49
N SER A 137 26.34 -14.61 0.95
CA SER A 137 27.69 -14.44 1.53
C SER A 137 28.33 -13.08 1.24
N LEU A 138 27.85 -12.37 0.21
CA LEU A 138 28.34 -11.05 -0.22
C LEU A 138 27.55 -9.87 0.39
N ALA A 139 26.40 -10.15 1.01
CA ALA A 139 25.53 -9.18 1.68
C ALA A 139 25.96 -8.95 3.12
#